data_AF-G0HE41-F1
#
_entry.id   AF-G0HE41-F1
#
_cell.length_a   1.000
_cell.length_b   1.000
_cell.length_c   1.000
_cell.angle_alpha   90.00
_cell.angle_beta   90.00
_cell.angle_gamma   90.00
#
_symmetry.space_group_name_H-M   'P 1'
#
loop_
_entity.id
_entity.type
_entity.pdbx_description
1 polymer ?
#
loop_
_entity_poly.entity_id
_entity_poly.type
_entity_poly.pdbx_seq_one_letter_code
_entity_poly.pdbx_strand_id
1 'polypeptide(L)'
;MMVGMWLSGMASRLNRLHIRTDSARLNLEGALQGRAAVIGVLRPDLQQDAARAGGVALRAEEMGARSDAENTLLRTLTPEELANPAFIEVSTKVDLAARFYNDAVGDTLGLRSRPVVRMFRLAGSAPMPAYYEAMSGGDGTQ
;
A
#
# COMPACT_ATOMS: atom_id res chain seq x y z
N MET A 1 -3.25 -40.52 3.90
CA MET A 1 -2.15 -39.52 3.86
C MET A 1 -2.28 -38.46 2.76
N MET A 2 -2.99 -38.70 1.65
CA MET A 2 -3.09 -37.75 0.52
C MET A 2 -3.74 -36.39 0.88
N VAL A 3 -4.74 -36.39 1.78
CA VAL A 3 -5.41 -35.16 2.25
C VAL A 3 -4.46 -34.26 3.06
N GLY A 4 -3.59 -34.83 3.90
CA GLY A 4 -2.62 -34.06 4.69
C GLY A 4 -1.54 -33.38 3.84
N MET A 5 -1.07 -34.05 2.79
CA MET A 5 -0.12 -33.48 1.82
C MET A 5 -0.75 -32.36 0.98
N TRP A 6 -2.03 -32.51 0.62
CA TRP A 6 -2.79 -31.48 -0.10
C TRP A 6 -3.09 -30.24 0.78
N LEU A 7 -3.46 -30.46 2.05
CA LEU A 7 -3.67 -29.37 3.03
C LEU A 7 -2.38 -28.60 3.33
N SER A 8 -1.25 -29.31 3.44
CA SER A 8 0.08 -28.68 3.63
C SER A 8 0.48 -27.80 2.44
N GLY A 9 0.22 -28.25 1.20
CA GLY A 9 0.44 -27.45 0.00
C GLY A 9 -0.42 -26.18 -0.05
N MET A 10 -1.66 -26.24 0.44
CA MET A 10 -2.56 -25.09 0.51
C MET A 10 -2.12 -24.07 1.58
N ALA A 11 -1.69 -24.56 2.75
CA ALA A 11 -1.16 -23.71 3.83
C ALA A 11 0.11 -22.97 3.40
N SER A 12 1.01 -23.64 2.67
CA SER A 12 2.21 -23.02 2.11
C SER A 12 1.88 -21.92 1.08
N ARG A 13 0.85 -22.13 0.24
CA ARG A 13 0.36 -21.11 -0.69
C ARG A 13 -0.21 -19.88 0.02
N LEU A 14 -1.01 -20.09 1.06
CA LEU A 14 -1.60 -18.99 1.83
C LEU A 14 -0.52 -18.19 2.57
N ASN A 15 0.46 -18.87 3.16
CA ASN A 15 1.60 -18.22 3.82
C ASN A 15 2.42 -17.38 2.85
N ARG A 16 2.72 -17.89 1.64
CA ARG A 16 3.43 -17.13 0.60
C ARG A 16 2.68 -15.88 0.18
N LEU A 17 1.35 -15.94 0.15
CA LEU A 17 0.52 -14.82 -0.24
C LEU A 17 0.50 -13.73 0.86
N HIS A 18 0.36 -14.11 2.13
CA HIS A 18 0.49 -13.18 3.25
C HIS A 18 1.87 -12.50 3.25
N ILE A 19 2.95 -13.28 3.09
CA ILE A 19 4.31 -12.73 3.00
C ILE A 19 4.41 -11.73 1.84
N ARG A 20 3.81 -12.02 0.69
CA ARG A 20 3.86 -11.15 -0.48
C ARG A 20 3.09 -9.84 -0.25
N THR A 21 1.90 -9.91 0.32
CA THR A 21 1.09 -8.72 0.63
C THR A 21 1.75 -7.86 1.71
N ASP A 22 2.29 -8.48 2.76
CA ASP A 22 3.03 -7.77 3.80
C ASP A 22 4.30 -7.11 3.26
N SER A 23 5.05 -7.83 2.42
CA SER A 23 6.23 -7.27 1.75
C SER A 23 5.87 -6.09 0.85
N ALA A 24 4.77 -6.20 0.10
CA ALA A 24 4.29 -5.11 -0.76
C ALA A 24 3.84 -3.90 0.07
N ARG A 25 3.18 -4.13 1.22
CA ARG A 25 2.78 -3.08 2.16
C ARG A 25 3.99 -2.36 2.75
N LEU A 26 5.01 -3.09 3.19
CA LEU A 26 6.25 -2.52 3.72
C LEU A 26 7.02 -1.72 2.66
N ASN A 27 7.02 -2.19 1.40
CA ASN A 27 7.62 -1.45 0.29
C ASN A 27 6.87 -0.13 0.03
N LEU A 28 5.54 -0.14 0.07
CA LEU A 28 4.72 1.07 -0.04
C LEU A 28 4.98 2.04 1.12
N GLU A 29 5.05 1.53 2.35
CA GLU A 29 5.37 2.33 3.54
C GLU A 29 6.74 3.02 3.41
N GLY A 30 7.77 2.29 2.97
CA GLY A 30 9.09 2.86 2.71
C GLY A 30 9.08 3.92 1.59
N ALA A 31 8.32 3.70 0.52
CA ALA A 31 8.18 4.67 -0.57
C ALA A 31 7.51 5.97 -0.09
N LEU A 32 6.45 5.87 0.73
CA LEU A 32 5.77 7.02 1.32
C LEU A 32 6.68 7.81 2.27
N GLN A 33 7.44 7.10 3.12
CA GLN A 33 8.44 7.73 3.99
C GLN A 33 9.52 8.46 3.17
N GLY A 34 9.98 7.87 2.08
CA GLY A 34 10.92 8.51 1.16
C GLY A 34 10.36 9.80 0.55
N ARG A 35 9.08 9.81 0.15
CA ARG A 35 8.42 11.01 -0.36
C ARG A 35 8.25 12.08 0.71
N ALA A 36 7.83 11.70 1.92
CA ALA A 36 7.72 12.62 3.05
C ALA A 36 9.07 13.27 3.41
N ALA A 37 10.18 12.52 3.33
CA ALA A 37 11.52 13.04 3.54
C ALA A 37 11.90 14.09 2.48
N VAL A 38 11.63 13.83 1.20
CA VAL A 38 11.88 14.81 0.12
C VAL A 38 11.03 16.06 0.29
N ILE A 39 9.74 15.91 0.64
CA ILE A 39 8.86 17.05 0.93
C ILE A 39 9.46 17.90 2.07
N GLY A 40 9.92 17.28 3.16
CA GLY A 40 10.54 18.00 4.28
C GLY A 40 11.84 18.72 3.91
N VAL A 41 12.60 18.24 2.91
CA VAL A 41 13.78 18.92 2.38
C VAL A 41 13.41 20.12 1.50
N LEU A 42 12.41 19.94 0.62
CA LEU A 42 11.94 21.01 -0.28
C LEU A 42 11.18 22.11 0.48
N ARG A 43 10.43 21.70 1.52
CA ARG A 43 9.58 22.55 2.34
C ARG A 43 9.78 22.26 3.83
N PRO A 44 10.83 22.83 4.44
CA PRO A 44 11.11 22.65 5.87
C PRO A 44 9.95 23.08 6.78
N ASP A 45 9.15 24.05 6.35
CA ASP A 45 7.93 24.49 7.04
C ASP A 45 6.87 23.38 7.12
N LEU A 46 6.83 22.46 6.16
CA LEU A 46 5.92 21.31 6.12
C LEU A 46 6.50 20.04 6.76
N GLN A 47 7.71 20.09 7.35
CA GLN A 47 8.37 18.91 7.92
C GLN A 47 7.53 18.24 9.02
N GLN A 48 6.86 19.03 9.86
CA GLN A 48 5.94 18.53 10.89
C GLN A 48 4.73 17.82 10.26
N ASP A 49 4.20 18.36 9.16
CA ASP A 49 3.03 17.81 8.47
C ASP A 49 3.37 16.52 7.75
N ALA A 50 4.55 16.48 7.11
CA ALA A 50 5.13 15.28 6.52
C ALA A 50 5.39 14.20 7.58
N ALA A 51 5.88 14.56 8.77
CA ALA A 51 6.06 13.62 9.87
C ALA A 51 4.72 13.12 10.43
N ARG A 52 3.69 13.97 10.50
CA ARG A 52 2.33 13.60 10.93
C ARG A 52 1.69 12.62 9.96
N ALA A 53 1.73 12.91 8.66
CA ALA A 53 1.30 11.96 7.63
C ALA A 53 2.11 10.66 7.75
N GLY A 54 3.43 10.79 7.89
CA GLY A 54 4.43 9.76 8.21
C GLY A 54 4.08 8.83 9.38
N GLY A 55 3.42 9.36 10.41
CA GLY A 55 3.05 8.63 11.63
C GLY A 55 1.73 7.87 11.54
N VAL A 56 0.91 8.09 10.50
CA VAL A 56 -0.33 7.33 10.32
C VAL A 56 0.02 5.92 9.88
N ALA A 57 -0.41 4.91 10.64
CA ALA A 57 -0.07 3.52 10.36
C ALA A 57 -0.66 3.05 9.02
N LEU A 58 0.17 2.46 8.16
CA LEU A 58 -0.29 1.86 6.89
C LEU A 58 -0.78 0.44 7.15
N ARG A 59 -2.03 0.28 7.57
CA ARG A 59 -2.63 -1.02 7.92
C ARG A 59 -3.25 -1.66 6.69
N ALA A 60 -3.10 -2.97 6.53
CA ALA A 60 -3.68 -3.70 5.40
C ALA A 60 -5.21 -3.50 5.31
N GLU A 61 -5.87 -3.36 6.47
CA GLU A 61 -7.32 -3.20 6.59
C GLU A 61 -7.81 -1.75 6.40
N GLU A 62 -6.91 -0.77 6.57
CA GLU A 62 -7.26 0.64 6.69
C GLU A 62 -6.19 1.49 5.98
N MET A 63 -6.26 1.49 4.64
CA MET A 63 -5.38 2.30 3.80
C MET A 63 -5.82 3.76 3.68
N GLY A 64 -7.12 4.03 3.87
CA GLY A 64 -7.73 5.35 3.67
C GLY A 64 -7.13 6.42 4.57
N ALA A 65 -7.03 6.18 5.88
CA ALA A 65 -6.49 7.17 6.82
C ALA A 65 -5.08 7.63 6.46
N ARG A 66 -4.22 6.71 6.00
CA ARG A 66 -2.87 7.06 5.55
C ARG A 66 -2.91 7.81 4.21
N SER A 67 -3.70 7.35 3.26
CA SER A 67 -3.86 8.04 1.97
C SER A 67 -4.38 9.46 2.13
N ASP A 68 -5.38 9.69 2.98
CA ASP A 68 -5.98 11.01 3.21
C ASP A 68 -4.96 12.00 3.79
N ALA A 69 -4.15 11.54 4.74
CA ALA A 69 -3.09 12.35 5.32
C ALA A 69 -2.01 12.72 4.29
N GLU A 70 -1.61 11.77 3.45
CA GLU A 70 -0.67 11.99 2.34
C GLU A 70 -1.25 12.95 1.30
N ASN A 71 -2.50 12.76 0.90
CA ASN A 71 -3.19 13.58 -0.09
C ASN A 71 -3.38 15.03 0.40
N THR A 72 -3.67 15.21 1.69
CA THR A 72 -3.74 16.53 2.32
C THR A 72 -2.40 17.26 2.22
N LEU A 73 -1.29 16.57 2.49
CA LEU A 73 0.06 17.12 2.34
C LEU A 73 0.40 17.46 0.89
N LEU A 74 0.02 16.61 -0.06
CA LEU A 74 0.27 16.86 -1.49
C LEU A 74 -0.46 18.11 -1.99
N ARG A 75 -1.67 18.40 -1.49
CA ARG A 75 -2.45 19.59 -1.87
C ARG A 75 -1.81 20.91 -1.43
N THR A 76 -0.88 20.89 -0.47
CA THR A 76 -0.18 22.10 -0.02
C THR A 76 1.05 22.43 -0.87
N LEU A 77 1.45 21.53 -1.78
CA LEU A 77 2.61 21.72 -2.62
C LEU A 77 2.30 22.62 -3.82
N THR A 78 3.29 23.41 -4.23
CA THR A 78 3.20 24.25 -5.42
C THR A 78 3.47 23.45 -6.69
N PRO A 79 3.03 23.92 -7.88
CA PRO A 79 3.36 23.27 -9.15
C PRO A 79 4.87 23.13 -9.40
N GLU A 80 5.68 24.08 -8.90
CA GLU A 80 7.14 24.06 -9.02
C GLU A 80 7.77 22.95 -8.17
N GLU A 81 7.24 22.71 -6.96
CA GLU A 81 7.64 21.61 -6.09
C GLU A 81 7.24 20.26 -6.68
N LEU A 82 6.04 20.16 -7.25
CA LEU A 82 5.57 18.96 -7.93
C LEU A 82 6.39 18.65 -9.20
N ALA A 83 6.90 19.68 -9.88
CA ALA A 83 7.79 19.54 -11.02
C ALA A 83 9.25 19.25 -10.65
N ASN A 84 9.61 19.25 -9.36
CA ASN A 84 10.96 18.99 -8.92
C ASN A 84 11.37 17.54 -9.24
N PRO A 85 12.52 17.30 -9.91
CA PRO A 85 12.95 15.95 -10.26
C PRO A 85 13.04 14.97 -9.08
N ALA A 86 13.48 15.45 -7.91
CA ALA A 86 13.56 14.62 -6.71
C ALA A 86 12.18 14.20 -6.22
N PHE A 87 11.19 15.10 -6.30
CA PHE A 87 9.80 14.80 -5.94
C PHE A 87 9.14 13.84 -6.95
N ILE A 88 9.38 14.03 -8.25
CA ILE A 88 8.89 13.14 -9.31
C ILE A 88 9.42 11.71 -9.10
N GLU A 89 10.71 11.56 -8.80
CA GLU A 89 11.33 10.26 -8.59
C GLU A 89 10.66 9.50 -7.44
N VAL A 90 10.52 10.13 -6.27
CA VAL A 90 9.89 9.48 -5.10
C VAL A 90 8.40 9.25 -5.30
N SER A 91 7.69 10.14 -5.98
CA SER A 91 6.28 9.95 -6.31
C SER A 91 6.06 8.79 -7.28
N THR A 92 6.95 8.64 -8.27
CA THR A 92 6.94 7.48 -9.17
C THR A 92 7.16 6.17 -8.42
N LYS A 93 8.06 6.15 -7.42
CA LYS A 93 8.28 4.98 -6.55
C LYS A 93 7.02 4.65 -5.73
N VAL A 94 6.32 5.66 -5.20
CA VAL A 94 5.04 5.47 -4.49
C VAL A 94 3.99 4.88 -5.42
N ASP A 95 3.83 5.42 -6.63
CA ASP A 95 2.86 4.91 -7.61
C ASP A 95 3.12 3.45 -7.97
N LEU A 96 4.38 3.08 -8.18
CA LEU A 96 4.75 1.70 -8.48
C LEU A 96 4.50 0.78 -7.28
N ALA A 97 4.87 1.20 -6.08
CA ALA A 97 4.64 0.43 -4.86
C ALA A 97 3.14 0.24 -4.57
N ALA A 98 2.32 1.27 -4.80
CA ALA A 98 0.87 1.22 -4.65
C ALA A 98 0.26 0.20 -5.63
N ARG A 99 0.71 0.20 -6.89
CA ARG A 99 0.29 -0.81 -7.88
C ARG A 99 0.65 -2.22 -7.45
N PHE A 100 1.89 -2.46 -7.03
CA PHE A 100 2.30 -3.80 -6.57
C PHE A 100 1.55 -4.26 -5.31
N TYR A 101 1.24 -3.34 -4.40
CA TYR A 101 0.39 -3.64 -3.26
C TYR A 101 -1.03 -4.01 -3.71
N ASN A 102 -1.65 -3.21 -4.58
CA ASN A 102 -2.99 -3.46 -5.11
C ASN A 102 -3.08 -4.78 -5.90
N ASP A 103 -2.04 -5.13 -6.66
CA ASP A 103 -1.95 -6.43 -7.34
C ASP A 103 -1.87 -7.59 -6.34
N ALA A 104 -1.06 -7.45 -5.28
CA ALA A 104 -0.98 -8.45 -4.22
C ALA A 104 -2.31 -8.59 -3.46
N VAL A 105 -3.03 -7.49 -3.25
CA VAL A 105 -4.40 -7.50 -2.70
C VAL A 105 -5.34 -8.24 -3.64
N GLY A 106 -5.33 -7.95 -4.94
CA GLY A 106 -6.13 -8.67 -5.94
C GLY A 106 -5.89 -10.18 -5.92
N ASP A 107 -4.63 -10.60 -5.87
CA ASP A 107 -4.24 -12.01 -5.74
C ASP A 107 -4.80 -12.65 -4.45
N THR A 108 -4.79 -11.91 -3.32
CA THR A 108 -5.37 -12.39 -2.05
C THR A 108 -6.87 -12.59 -2.11
N LEU A 109 -7.59 -11.61 -2.67
CA LEU A 109 -9.04 -11.65 -2.78
C LEU A 109 -9.49 -12.74 -3.76
N GLY A 110 -8.79 -12.88 -4.89
CA GLY A 110 -9.02 -13.93 -5.89
C GLY A 110 -8.78 -15.35 -5.37
N LEU A 111 -7.85 -15.53 -4.41
CA LEU A 111 -7.65 -16.82 -3.76
C LEU A 111 -8.73 -17.12 -2.71
N ARG A 112 -9.13 -16.09 -1.94
CA ARG A 112 -10.13 -16.21 -0.86
C ARG A 112 -11.55 -16.48 -1.38
N SER A 113 -11.85 -16.06 -2.62
CA SER A 113 -13.12 -16.36 -3.28
C SER A 113 -13.24 -17.81 -3.75
N ARG A 114 -12.15 -18.59 -3.77
CA ARG A 114 -12.20 -20.00 -4.21
C ARG A 114 -12.96 -20.87 -3.20
N PRO A 115 -13.91 -21.71 -3.66
CA PRO A 115 -14.80 -22.48 -2.80
C PRO A 115 -14.04 -23.45 -1.88
N VAL A 116 -12.86 -23.93 -2.29
CA VAL A 116 -11.98 -24.78 -1.47
C VAL A 116 -11.43 -24.06 -0.23
N VAL A 117 -11.00 -22.79 -0.35
CA VAL A 117 -10.46 -22.02 0.79
C VAL A 117 -11.57 -21.70 1.78
N ARG A 118 -12.77 -21.40 1.26
CA ARG A 118 -13.98 -21.15 2.04
C ARG A 118 -14.47 -22.41 2.77
N MET A 119 -14.47 -23.56 2.09
CA MET A 119 -14.92 -24.85 2.64
C MET A 119 -14.03 -25.33 3.79
N PHE A 120 -12.71 -25.12 3.70
CA PHE A 120 -11.77 -25.56 4.74
C PHE A 120 -11.44 -24.49 5.79
N ARG A 121 -12.09 -23.31 5.77
CA ARG A 121 -11.82 -22.15 6.69
C ARG A 121 -10.32 -21.82 6.85
N LEU A 122 -9.52 -22.10 5.83
CA LEU A 122 -8.05 -21.97 5.89
C LEU A 122 -7.59 -20.51 5.93
N ALA A 123 -8.43 -19.58 5.48
CA ALA A 123 -8.15 -18.14 5.55
C ALA A 123 -8.20 -17.56 6.97
N GLY A 124 -8.75 -18.31 7.95
CA GLY A 124 -8.90 -17.83 9.33
C GLY A 124 -9.69 -16.51 9.45
N SER A 125 -9.50 -15.81 10.58
CA SER A 125 -10.02 -14.46 10.85
C SER A 125 -9.15 -13.34 10.25
N ALA A 126 -8.32 -13.63 9.24
CA ALA A 126 -7.50 -12.60 8.62
C ALA A 126 -8.42 -11.51 8.04
N PRO A 127 -8.26 -10.24 8.42
CA PRO A 127 -9.12 -9.16 7.94
C PRO A 127 -8.92 -8.93 6.44
N MET A 128 -9.89 -8.28 5.79
CA MET A 128 -9.88 -8.08 4.35
C MET A 128 -8.96 -6.91 4.00
N PRO A 129 -7.96 -7.09 3.13
CA PRO A 129 -7.10 -5.99 2.72
C PRO A 129 -7.88 -4.96 1.89
N ALA A 130 -7.67 -3.67 2.17
CA ALA A 130 -8.20 -2.55 1.43
C ALA A 130 -7.20 -2.10 0.35
N TYR A 131 -7.71 -1.59 -0.77
CA TYR A 131 -6.91 -0.97 -1.82
C TYR A 131 -6.29 0.34 -1.35
N TYR A 132 -5.10 0.66 -1.85
CA TYR A 132 -4.50 1.96 -1.66
C TYR A 132 -4.87 2.87 -2.83
N GLU A 133 -5.55 3.97 -2.53
CA GLU A 133 -5.90 5.01 -3.50
C GLU A 133 -4.88 6.14 -3.39
N ALA A 134 -3.94 6.25 -4.33
CA ALA A 134 -3.02 7.38 -4.39
C ALA A 134 -3.68 8.53 -5.17
N MET A 135 -3.45 9.78 -4.77
CA MET A 135 -3.67 10.91 -5.67
C MET A 135 -2.73 10.78 -6.87
N SER A 136 -3.24 10.23 -7.97
CA SER A 136 -2.54 10.24 -9.25
C SER A 136 -2.56 11.68 -9.76
N GLY A 137 -1.42 12.18 -10.27
CA GLY A 137 -1.28 13.53 -10.83
C GLY A 137 -2.13 13.82 -12.08
N GLY A 138 -3.25 13.13 -12.27
CA GLY A 138 -4.17 13.21 -13.41
C GLY A 138 -5.64 13.46 -13.05
N ASP A 139 -6.03 13.59 -11.77
CA ASP A 139 -7.43 13.89 -11.39
C ASP A 139 -7.80 15.39 -11.57
N GLY A 140 -7.32 15.97 -12.66
CA GLY A 140 -7.64 17.33 -13.12
C GLY A 140 -8.67 17.40 -14.25
N THR A 141 -9.37 16.30 -14.57
CA THR A 141 -10.48 16.31 -15.55
C THR A 141 -11.49 15.21 -15.22
N GLN A 142 -12.56 15.51 -14.48
CA GLN A 142 -13.82 16.08 -15.00
C GLN A 142 -14.75 16.47 -13.84
#